data_AF-A0A4U9UA32-F1
#
_entry.id   AF-A0A4U9UA32-F1
#
_cell.length_a   1.000
_cell.length_b   1.000
_cell.length_c   1.000
_cell.angle_alpha   90.00
_cell.angle_beta   90.00
_cell.angle_gamma   90.00
#
_symmetry.space_group_name_H-M   'P 1'
#
loop_
_entity.id
_entity.type
_entity.pdbx_description
1 polymer ?
#
loop_
_entity_poly.entity_id
_entity_poly.type
_entity_poly.pdbx_seq_one_letter_code
_entity_poly.pdbx_strand_id
1 'polypeptide(L)' 'MRIHILGICGTFMGGLAMLARSLGHEVTGSDANVYPPMSTLLEKQGIDLIQGYDPASWIRLRIW' A
#
# COMPACT_ATOMS: atom_id res chain seq x y z
N MET A 1 7.43 -3.38 11.52
CA MET A 1 6.24 -2.54 11.81
C MET A 1 5.31 -2.64 10.62
N ARG A 2 3.99 -2.59 10.84
CA ARG A 2 2.98 -2.56 9.77
C ARG A 2 2.63 -1.11 9.45
N ILE A 3 2.78 -0.72 8.18
CA ILE A 3 2.53 0.63 7.68
C ILE A 3 1.42 0.55 6.64
N HIS A 4 0.36 1.32 6.85
CA HIS A 4 -0.73 1.45 5.89
C HIS A 4 -0.73 2.86 5.30
N ILE A 5 -0.57 2.98 3.99
CA ILE A 5 -0.45 4.27 3.29
C ILE A 5 -1.75 4.56 2.53
N LEU A 6 -2.40 5.66 2.91
CA LEU A 6 -3.54 6.20 2.17
C LEU A 6 -3.01 7.08 1.02
N GLY A 7 -3.49 6.85 -0.20
CA GLY A 7 -2.99 7.51 -1.40
C GLY A 7 -1.68 6.90 -1.94
N ILE A 8 -1.51 5.58 -1.84
CA ILE A 8 -0.25 4.89 -2.15
C ILE A 8 0.12 4.93 -3.65
N CYS A 9 -0.85 5.13 -4.56
CA CYS A 9 -0.57 5.21 -5.98
C CYS A 9 0.02 6.56 -6.42
N GLY A 10 0.15 7.54 -5.51
CA GLY A 10 0.93 8.74 -5.77
C GLY A 10 2.42 8.42 -5.95
N THR A 11 3.09 9.08 -6.91
CA THR A 11 4.50 8.80 -7.24
C THR A 11 5.44 8.89 -6.03
N PHE A 12 5.24 9.92 -5.17
CA PHE A 12 6.01 10.08 -3.95
C PHE A 12 5.71 8.98 -2.92
N MET A 13 4.43 8.73 -2.68
CA MET A 13 3.97 7.75 -1.68
C MET A 13 4.36 6.33 -2.06
N GLY A 14 4.32 5.97 -3.34
CA GLY A 14 4.77 4.66 -3.82
C GLY A 14 6.28 4.47 -3.65
N GLY A 15 7.08 5.51 -3.89
CA GLY A 15 8.51 5.46 -3.59
C GLY A 15 8.80 5.27 -2.10
N LEU A 16 8.05 5.97 -1.23
CA LEU A 16 8.14 5.79 0.22
C LEU A 16 7.74 4.38 0.65
N ALA A 17 6.67 3.84 0.06
CA ALA A 17 6.19 2.49 0.33
C ALA A 17 7.26 1.43 -0.01
N MET A 18 7.94 1.59 -1.15
CA MET A 18 9.04 0.72 -1.56
C MET A 18 10.23 0.79 -0.61
N LEU A 19 10.63 1.98 -0.17
CA LEU A 19 11.70 2.15 0.81
C LEU A 19 11.35 1.48 2.14
N ALA A 20 10.13 1.72 2.65
CA ALA A 20 9.64 1.07 3.85
C ALA A 20 9.64 -0.46 3.72
N ARG A 21 9.26 -0.99 2.55
CA ARG A 21 9.31 -2.43 2.27
C ARG A 21 10.75 -2.95 2.25
N SER A 22 11.67 -2.23 1.64
CA SER A 22 13.11 -2.55 1.61
C SER A 22 13.75 -2.53 3.01
N LEU A 23 13.20 -1.76 3.95
CA LEU A 23 13.62 -1.73 5.36
C LEU A 23 13.04 -2.89 6.18
N GLY A 24 12.31 -3.82 5.55
CA GLY A 24 11.70 -4.97 6.21
C GLY A 24 10.38 -4.66 6.92
N HIS A 25 9.73 -3.54 6.60
CA HIS A 25 8.38 -3.26 7.09
C HIS A 25 7.32 -3.98 6.25
N GLU A 26 6.21 -4.29 6.89
CA GLU A 26 5.02 -4.77 6.20
C GLU A 26 4.25 -3.54 5.73
N VAL A 27 4.11 -3.38 4.42
CA VAL A 27 3.52 -2.19 3.82
C VAL A 27 2.27 -2.60 3.06
N THR A 28 1.17 -1.90 3.37
CA THR A 28 -0.10 -2.01 2.68
C THR A 28 -0.54 -0.61 2.28
N GLY A 29 -1.45 -0.47 1.33
CA GLY A 29 -1.98 0.84 1.00
C GLY A 29 -3.35 0.82 0.37
N SER A 30 -4.03 1.95 0.49
CA SER A 30 -5.34 2.20 -0.10
C SER A 30 -5.26 3.38 -1.06
N ASP A 31 -5.87 3.28 -2.24
CA ASP A 31 -5.98 4.39 -3.17
C ASP A 31 -7.31 4.34 -3.94
N ALA A 32 -7.86 5.51 -4.26
CA ALA A 32 -9.05 5.61 -5.11
C ALA A 32 -8.79 5.12 -6.54
N ASN A 33 -7.58 5.34 -7.06
CA ASN A 33 -7.18 4.96 -8.40
C ASN A 33 -6.02 3.96 -8.34
N VAL A 34 -6.37 2.68 -8.20
CA VAL A 34 -5.42 1.57 -8.37
C VAL A 34 -5.41 1.19 -9.85
N TYR A 35 -4.37 1.62 -10.59
CA TYR A 35 -4.24 1.35 -12.02
C TYR A 35 -2.79 1.06 -12.43
N PRO A 36 -2.59 0.27 -13.52
CA PRO A 36 -1.27 0.08 -14.10
C PRO A 36 -0.73 1.40 -14.66
N PRO A 37 0.59 1.70 -14.57
CA PRO A 37 1.67 0.79 -14.18
C PRO A 37 2.00 0.80 -12.68
N MET A 38 1.41 1.73 -11.91
CA MET A 38 1.80 1.94 -10.51
C MET A 38 1.35 0.80 -9.60
N SER A 39 0.14 0.26 -9.82
CA SER A 39 -0.36 -0.89 -9.05
C SER A 39 0.54 -2.11 -9.20
N THR A 40 0.86 -2.47 -10.45
CA THR A 40 1.72 -3.62 -10.77
C THR A 40 3.14 -3.45 -10.21
N LEU A 41 3.65 -2.22 -10.16
CA LEU A 41 4.97 -1.94 -9.59
C LEU A 41 5.00 -2.18 -8.08
N LEU A 42 3.98 -1.73 -7.35
CA LEU A 42 3.86 -1.93 -5.90
C LEU A 42 3.59 -3.40 -5.56
N GLU A 43 2.72 -4.08 -6.31
CA GLU A 43 2.46 -5.52 -6.15
C GLU A 43 3.72 -6.36 -6.36
N LYS A 44 4.57 -6.01 -7.35
CA LYS A 44 5.86 -6.69 -7.58
C LYS A 44 6.84 -6.53 -6.41
N GLN A 45 6.71 -5.48 -5.61
CA GLN A 45 7.48 -5.26 -4.39
C GLN A 45 6.86 -5.97 -3.18
N GLY A 46 5.77 -6.72 -3.39
CA GLY A 46 5.03 -7.43 -2.35
C GLY A 46 4.29 -6.48 -1.41
N ILE A 47 3.75 -5.39 -1.95
CA ILE A 47 2.92 -4.41 -1.23
C ILE A 47 1.46 -4.67 -1.59
N ASP A 48 0.63 -4.93 -0.59
CA ASP A 48 -0.81 -5.17 -0.82
C ASP A 48 -1.56 -3.86 -1.02
N LEU A 49 -2.36 -3.81 -2.09
CA LEU A 49 -3.15 -2.66 -2.48
C LEU A 49 -4.64 -2.92 -2.27
N ILE A 50 -5.32 -1.93 -1.70
CA ILE A 50 -6.76 -1.92 -1.49
C ILE A 50 -7.35 -0.79 -2.34
N GLN A 51 -8.35 -1.12 -3.15
CA GLN A 51 -9.03 -0.12 -3.95
C GLN A 51 -10.07 0.64 -3.12
N GLY A 52 -10.03 1.98 -3.22
CA GLY A 52 -10.89 2.87 -2.47
C GLY A 52 -10.44 3.11 -1.03
N TYR A 53 -11.22 3.94 -0.33
CA TYR A 53 -11.00 4.28 1.09
C TYR A 53 -12.14 3.71 1.93
N ASP A 54 -12.09 2.41 2.19
CA ASP A 54 -13.07 1.75 3.07
C ASP A 54 -12.45 1.53 4.47
N PRO A 55 -12.96 2.20 5.52
CA PRO A 55 -12.51 1.99 6.89
C PRO A 55 -12.65 0.54 7.37
N ALA A 56 -13.62 -0.22 6.85
CA ALA A 56 -13.81 -1.62 7.17
C ALA A 56 -12.65 -2.49 6.63
N SER A 57 -12.03 -2.08 5.52
CA SER A 57 -10.85 -2.74 4.97
C SER A 57 -9.61 -2.56 5.86
N TRP A 58 -9.54 -1.46 6.62
CA TRP A 58 -8.43 -1.18 7.55
C TRP A 58 -8.54 -1.98 8.85
N ILE A 59 -9.76 -2.36 9.25
CA ILE A 59 -10.01 -3.20 10.43
C ILE A 59 -9.52 -4.64 10.23
N ARG A 60 -9.50 -5.16 8.99
CA ARG A 60 -8.90 -6.47 8.68
C ARG A 60 -7.38 -6.52 8.93
N LEU A 61 -6.71 -5.37 8.95
CA LEU A 61 -5.27 -5.28 9.22
C LEU A 61 -4.92 -5.33 10.72
N ARG A 62 -5.91 -5.56 11.59
CA ARG A 62 -5.78 -5.43 13.05
C ARG A 62 -5.75 -6.77 13.81
N ILE A 63 -5.67 -7.90 13.10
CA ILE A 63 -5.68 -9.22 13.74
C ILE A 63 -4.59 -10.09 13.08
N TRP A 64 -3.43 -10.11 13.75
CA TRP A 64 -2.18 -10.80 13.42
C TRP A 64 -1.32 -10.18 12.29
#